data_AF-A0A1V1PRD2-F1
#
_entry.id   AF-A0A1V1PRD2-F1
#
_cell.length_a   1.000
_cell.length_b   1.000
_cell.length_c   1.000
_cell.angle_alpha   90.00
_cell.angle_beta   90.00
_cell.angle_gamma   90.00
#
_symmetry.space_group_name_H-M   'P 1'
#
loop_
_entity.id
_entity.type
_entity.pdbx_description
1 polymer ?
#
loop_
_entity_poly.entity_id
_entity_poly.type
_entity_poly.pdbx_seq_one_letter_code
_entity_poly.pdbx_strand_id
1 'polypeptide(L)'
;MGQKITLDEVRAGGSTKLTIYCLNHAVQYSGCFHSADMPLLLALSLWRGERRLDELPLKCSRCDSRKVDVRCDHPRDEGMSDELHKLLNQWREANER
;
A
#
# COMPACT_ATOMS: atom_id res chain seq x y z
N MET A 1 -2.64 -4.78 14.87
CA MET A 1 -1.41 -4.05 14.51
C MET A 1 -1.14 -4.34 13.05
N GLY A 2 -1.35 -3.36 12.15
CA GLY A 2 -1.26 -3.53 10.70
C GLY A 2 0.17 -3.78 10.22
N GLN A 3 0.31 -4.48 9.09
CA GLN A 3 1.58 -5.01 8.58
C GLN A 3 2.62 -3.93 8.24
N LYS A 4 3.87 -4.27 8.52
CA LYS A 4 5.09 -3.44 8.49
C LYS A 4 5.76 -3.43 7.10
N ILE A 5 4.99 -3.38 6.02
CA ILE A 5 5.57 -3.53 4.67
C ILE A 5 6.19 -2.23 4.15
N THR A 6 7.23 -2.38 3.33
CA THR A 6 7.94 -1.33 2.61
C THR A 6 7.34 -1.06 1.24
N LEU A 7 7.68 0.09 0.64
CA LEU A 7 7.24 0.42 -0.72
C LEU A 7 7.80 -0.56 -1.77
N ASP A 8 8.99 -1.11 -1.56
CA ASP A 8 9.57 -2.15 -2.40
C ASP A 8 8.83 -3.48 -2.29
N GLU A 9 8.42 -3.88 -1.09
CA GLU A 9 7.59 -5.08 -0.90
C GLU A 9 6.22 -4.91 -1.53
N VAL A 10 5.62 -3.72 -1.44
CA VAL A 10 4.37 -3.38 -2.13
C VAL A 10 4.52 -3.50 -3.66
N ARG A 11 5.63 -2.99 -4.20
CA ARG A 11 5.96 -3.11 -5.63
C ARG A 11 6.17 -4.57 -6.04
N ALA A 12 6.91 -5.33 -5.24
CA ALA A 12 7.16 -6.76 -5.48
C ALA A 12 5.85 -7.57 -5.44
N GLY A 13 4.88 -7.17 -4.61
CA GLY A 13 3.53 -7.72 -4.58
C GLY A 13 2.63 -7.32 -5.75
N GLY A 14 3.14 -6.57 -6.74
CA GLY A 14 2.40 -6.21 -7.95
C GLY A 14 1.40 -5.07 -7.79
N SER A 15 1.36 -4.40 -6.64
CA SER A 15 0.48 -3.24 -6.45
C SER A 15 0.94 -2.06 -7.30
N THR A 16 -0.01 -1.29 -7.83
CA THR A 16 0.28 -0.10 -8.65
C THR A 16 -0.09 1.21 -7.96
N LYS A 17 -0.81 1.14 -6.84
CA LYS A 17 -1.25 2.31 -6.07
C LYS A 17 -1.30 2.04 -4.57
N LEU A 18 -1.26 3.13 -3.83
CA LEU A 18 -1.50 3.21 -2.39
C LEU A 18 -2.81 3.97 -2.15
N THR A 19 -3.60 3.51 -1.20
CA THR A 19 -4.79 4.18 -0.70
C THR A 19 -4.51 4.69 0.71
N ILE A 20 -4.61 5.99 0.90
CA ILE A 20 -4.28 6.68 2.16
C ILE A 20 -5.58 7.13 2.81
N TYR A 21 -5.81 6.72 4.05
CA TYR A 21 -6.98 7.09 4.85
C TYR A 21 -6.56 7.99 6.01
N CYS A 22 -7.30 9.07 6.23
CA CYS A 22 -7.20 9.83 7.46
C CYS A 22 -7.89 9.07 8.60
N LEU A 23 -7.18 8.84 9.71
CA LEU A 23 -7.69 8.17 10.91
C LEU A 23 -8.07 9.15 12.03
N ASN A 24 -8.24 10.43 11.72
CA ASN A 24 -8.68 11.41 12.70
C ASN A 24 -10.17 11.23 12.99
N HIS A 25 -10.51 10.22 13.79
CA HIS A 25 -11.85 10.07 14.35
C HIS A 25 -12.00 10.97 15.57
N ALA A 26 -12.97 11.87 15.53
CA ALA A 26 -13.37 12.60 16.73
C ALA A 26 -14.12 11.63 17.65
N VAL A 27 -13.75 11.67 18.92
CA VAL A 27 -14.62 11.24 20.01
C VAL A 27 -15.91 12.06 19.80
N GLN A 28 -17.04 11.41 19.46
CA GLN A 28 -18.37 12.01 19.29
C GLN A 28 -18.67 12.74 17.95
N TYR A 29 -18.72 12.00 16.83
CA TYR A 29 -19.45 12.34 15.59
C TYR A 29 -18.82 13.27 14.53
N SER A 30 -17.58 13.76 14.69
CA SER A 30 -16.90 14.64 13.70
C SER A 30 -15.55 14.11 13.21
N GLY A 31 -15.51 12.84 12.79
CA GLY A 31 -14.31 12.23 12.20
C GLY A 31 -14.01 12.74 10.79
N CYS A 32 -12.73 12.81 10.42
CA CYS A 32 -12.31 13.07 9.06
C CYS A 32 -12.27 11.77 8.26
N PHE A 33 -13.19 11.63 7.29
CA PHE A 33 -13.28 10.48 6.38
C PHE A 33 -12.50 10.69 5.07
N HIS A 34 -11.49 11.55 5.08
CA HIS A 34 -10.74 11.87 3.87
C HIS A 34 -9.85 10.69 3.49
N SER A 35 -9.90 10.31 2.22
CA SER A 35 -8.94 9.40 1.62
C SER A 35 -8.39 9.95 0.31
N ALA A 36 -7.23 9.46 -0.09
CA ALA A 36 -6.62 9.78 -1.37
C ALA A 36 -5.86 8.56 -1.91
N ASP A 37 -5.88 8.40 -3.22
CA ASP A 37 -5.08 7.40 -3.93
C ASP A 37 -3.79 8.06 -4.42
N MET A 38 -2.68 7.34 -4.30
CA MET A 38 -1.37 7.76 -4.79
C MET A 38 -0.76 6.66 -5.67
N PRO A 39 -0.32 6.97 -6.90
CA PRO A 39 0.42 6.01 -7.72
C PRO A 39 1.68 5.53 -6.99
N LEU A 40 1.93 4.22 -6.98
CA LEU A 40 3.09 3.66 -6.28
C LEU A 40 4.42 4.20 -6.83
N LEU A 41 4.51 4.41 -8.15
CA LEU A 41 5.69 5.01 -8.77
C LEU A 41 5.99 6.42 -8.22
N LEU A 42 4.96 7.20 -7.93
CA LEU A 42 5.13 8.51 -7.32
C LEU A 42 5.64 8.36 -5.88
N ALA A 43 5.05 7.46 -5.10
CA ALA A 43 5.49 7.19 -3.73
C ALA A 43 6.97 6.75 -3.67
N LEU A 44 7.39 5.86 -4.57
CA LEU A 44 8.78 5.41 -4.70
C LEU A 44 9.73 6.55 -5.07
N SER A 45 9.30 7.47 -5.94
CA SER A 45 10.10 8.64 -6.32
C SER A 45 10.30 9.62 -5.16
N LEU A 46 9.33 9.72 -4.24
CA LEU A 46 9.35 10.65 -3.12
C LEU A 46 10.08 10.11 -1.89
N TRP A 47 9.93 8.82 -1.60
CA TRP A 47 10.33 8.25 -0.30
C TRP A 47 11.29 7.07 -0.37
N ARG A 48 11.65 6.63 -1.58
CA ARG A 48 12.47 5.45 -1.84
C ARG A 48 11.81 4.14 -1.40
N GLY A 49 12.32 3.02 -1.90
CA GLY A 49 11.68 1.71 -1.77
C GLY A 49 11.73 1.11 -0.37
N GLU A 50 12.78 1.41 0.39
CA GLU A 50 13.03 0.90 1.74
C GLU A 50 12.09 1.46 2.81
N ARG A 51 11.35 2.52 2.48
CA ARG A 51 10.48 3.21 3.45
C ARG A 51 9.23 2.38 3.73
N ARG A 52 8.87 2.26 5.00
CA ARG A 52 7.64 1.60 5.43
C ARG A 52 6.41 2.47 5.23
N LEU A 53 5.27 1.84 4.95
CA LEU A 53 4.00 2.53 4.75
C LEU A 53 3.55 3.35 5.96
N ASP A 54 3.82 2.89 7.18
CA ASP A 54 3.48 3.60 8.42
C ASP A 54 4.46 4.72 8.78
N GLU A 55 5.57 4.85 8.05
CA GLU A 55 6.57 5.88 8.25
C GLU A 55 6.50 7.00 7.18
N LEU A 56 5.53 6.94 6.27
CA LEU A 56 5.39 7.96 5.24
C LEU A 56 5.02 9.31 5.87
N PRO A 57 5.71 10.42 5.51
CA PRO A 57 5.54 11.72 6.14
C PRO A 57 4.28 12.44 5.63
N LEU A 58 3.13 11.80 5.79
CA LEU A 58 1.85 12.24 5.28
C LEU A 58 1.06 13.06 6.31
N LYS A 59 0.22 13.95 5.80
CA LYS A 59 -0.71 14.77 6.59
C LYS A 59 -2.01 14.93 5.83
N CYS A 60 -3.14 14.83 6.53
CA CYS A 60 -4.44 15.06 5.92
C CYS A 60 -4.62 16.55 5.61
N SER A 61 -4.81 16.91 4.34
CA SER A 61 -5.02 18.30 3.93
C SER A 61 -6.34 18.91 4.41
N ARG A 62 -7.29 18.10 4.89
CA ARG A 62 -8.60 18.59 5.39
C ARG A 62 -8.63 18.90 6.88
N CYS A 63 -7.92 18.13 7.71
CA CYS A 63 -7.97 18.28 9.17
C CYS A 63 -6.59 18.39 9.83
N ASP A 64 -5.53 18.50 9.03
CA ASP A 64 -4.13 18.60 9.45
C ASP A 64 -3.58 17.43 10.28
N SER A 65 -4.35 16.36 10.44
CA SER A 65 -3.92 15.18 11.19
C SER A 65 -2.80 14.41 10.50
N ARG A 66 -1.84 13.95 11.29
CA ARG A 66 -0.79 12.99 10.87
C ARG A 66 -1.18 11.53 11.12
N LYS A 67 -2.33 11.28 11.73
CA LYS A 67 -2.85 9.92 11.91
C LYS A 67 -3.44 9.46 10.59
N VAL A 68 -2.65 8.74 9.82
CA VAL A 68 -3.07 8.16 8.54
C VAL A 68 -2.83 6.65 8.53
N ASP A 69 -3.65 5.94 7.76
CA ASP A 69 -3.50 4.53 7.44
C ASP A 69 -3.21 4.42 5.95
N VAL A 70 -2.13 3.76 5.57
CA VAL A 70 -1.73 3.59 4.18
C VAL A 70 -1.85 2.13 3.83
N ARG A 71 -2.65 1.84 2.82
CA ARG A 71 -2.89 0.48 2.34
C ARG A 71 -2.44 0.40 0.89
N CYS A 72 -1.96 -0.76 0.48
CA CYS A 72 -1.85 -1.09 -0.94
C CYS A 72 -3.07 -1.92 -1.34
N ASP A 73 -3.51 -1.75 -2.58
CA ASP A 73 -4.33 -2.77 -3.21
C ASP A 73 -3.40 -3.96 -3.42
N HIS A 74 -3.36 -4.90 -2.49
CA HIS A 74 -2.99 -6.25 -2.90
C HIS A 74 -3.99 -6.62 -4.00
N PRO A 75 -3.53 -7.04 -5.19
CA PRO A 75 -4.47 -7.69 -6.10
C PRO A 75 -5.13 -8.76 -5.25
N ARG A 76 -6.43 -8.60 -5.00
CA ARG A 76 -7.19 -9.70 -4.45
C ARG A 76 -6.94 -10.83 -5.45
N ASP A 77 -6.66 -12.02 -4.96
CA ASP A 77 -6.78 -13.27 -5.70
C ASP A 77 -8.25 -13.53 -6.16
N GLU A 78 -9.01 -12.48 -6.48
CA GLU A 78 -10.27 -12.57 -7.19
C GLU A 78 -9.93 -12.73 -8.68
N GLY A 79 -9.44 -13.92 -9.04
CA GLY A 79 -9.42 -14.39 -10.44
C GLY A 79 -8.11 -14.95 -10.99
N MET A 80 -7.03 -15.07 -10.23
CA MET A 80 -5.86 -15.83 -10.70
C MET A 80 -6.18 -17.33 -10.63
N SER A 81 -6.36 -17.97 -11.78
CA SER A 81 -6.53 -19.42 -11.82
C SER A 81 -5.30 -20.11 -11.22
N ASP A 82 -5.50 -21.26 -10.58
CA ASP A 82 -4.43 -22.11 -10.02
C ASP A 82 -3.30 -22.38 -11.03
N GLU A 83 -3.64 -22.34 -12.32
CA GLU A 83 -2.73 -22.54 -13.44
C GLU A 83 -1.75 -21.38 -13.62
N LEU A 84 -2.19 -20.13 -13.44
CA LEU A 84 -1.32 -18.96 -13.49
C LEU A 84 -0.39 -18.92 -12.27
N HIS A 85 -0.87 -19.38 -11.11
CA HIS A 85 -0.06 -19.53 -9.90
C HIS A 85 1.06 -20.56 -10.09
N LYS A 86 0.75 -21.71 -10.72
CA LYS A 86 1.75 -22.71 -11.09
C LYS A 86 2.80 -22.16 -12.06
N LEU A 87 2.36 -21.43 -13.09
CA LEU A 87 3.26 -20.88 -14.11
C LEU A 87 4.22 -19.83 -13.52
N LEU A 88 3.76 -18.96 -12.62
CA LEU A 88 4.62 -17.99 -11.94
C LEU A 88 5.65 -18.65 -11.02
N ASN A 89 5.24 -19.69 -10.28
CA ASN A 89 6.17 -20.44 -9.43
C ASN A 89 7.23 -21.19 -10.25
N GLN A 90 6.83 -21.83 -11.37
CA GLN A 90 7.76 -22.49 -12.29
C GLN A 90 8.74 -21.50 -12.92
N TRP A 91 8.27 -20.31 -13.31
CA TRP A 91 9.15 -19.28 -13.85
C TRP A 91 10.15 -18.76 -12.82
N ARG A 92 9.74 -18.58 -11.56
CA ARG A 92 10.66 -18.21 -10.46
C ARG A 92 11.73 -19.25 -10.23
N GLU A 93 11.35 -20.53 -10.12
CA GLU A 93 12.30 -21.64 -9.92
C GLU A 93 13.31 -21.77 -11.08
N ALA A 94 12.91 -21.41 -12.30
CA ALA A 94 13.76 -21.47 -13.49
C ALA A 94 14.76 -20.32 -13.59
N ASN A 95 14.51 -19.17 -12.95
CA ASN A 95 15.35 -17.96 -13.06
C ASN A 95 16.10 -17.61 -11.77
N GLU A 96 15.87 -18.35 -10.67
CA GLU A 96 16.63 -18.25 -9.41
C GLU A 96 17.81 -19.27 -9.35
N ARG A 97 18.21 -19.88 -10.49
CA ARG A 97 19.44 -20.69 -10.66
C ARG A 97 20.44 -19.97 -11.56
#